data_AF-A0A7Y2WWA3-F1
#
_entry.id   AF-A0A7Y2WWA3-F1
#
_cell.length_a   1.000
_cell.length_b   1.000
_cell.length_c   1.000
_cell.angle_alpha   90.00
_cell.angle_beta   90.00
_cell.angle_gamma   90.00
#
_symmetry.space_group_name_H-M   'P 1'
#
loop_
_entity.id
_entity.type
_entity.pdbx_description
1 polymer ?
#
loop_
_entity_poly.entity_id
_entity_poly.type
_entity_poly.pdbx_seq_one_letter_code
_entity_poly.pdbx_strand_id
1 'polypeptide(L)'
;MWKSLSLKLILAFLLVAAVAIAAVSLIQTMQVGKALIDDSGQLLHTRAEAEARLVGSILDTQILRLRGIALNSNLHQAAIRQDAGYASDKAAADQISAYDARWPTANANDPLITGVLVSPIAAELRAQARLDQNIAELMLTDRHGALVAASSITTDYGQADEEWWQRAAADGLFIGSPAFDTSSGSFSIIIAIAVYDQAKGSVIGVLRTTYRTDAMTLQLTESRLGDGTRADLLIGEKILKPGGSRLSTPSAADAGAIIESNSSDYTLANYEGLPRLMARAPVRPTREAGDLGWAVLLFQNRSEALEPVSKAQTSTLITAMIVLAGAAVVAVISAELIIAPIRRITLAAERIAAGDLTQRVGRYSADEIGRLARGFDQMATSLQERIDAEHAAQNERMHIQQAMIDAQDHRIEELSIPTIPLGHDTLLLPLIGSIDQRRAERVLHTLLADVHVRRARILILDLSGLRDVDGEVVAVLMQAASGVRLLGARVVLVGIGSQTARTLVDLNIDIADIPTYARLQDALDELGG
;
A
#
# COMPACT_ATOMS: atom_id res chain seq x y z
N MET A 1 19.39 4.80 -15.36
CA MET A 1 19.52 4.89 -13.89
C MET A 1 18.82 3.75 -13.11
N TRP A 2 18.17 2.75 -13.74
CA TRP A 2 17.41 1.68 -13.06
C TRP A 2 17.94 0.27 -13.37
N LYS A 3 19.13 -0.10 -12.89
CA LYS A 3 19.77 -1.38 -13.27
C LYS A 3 19.79 -2.48 -12.20
N SER A 4 19.43 -2.24 -10.92
CA SER A 4 19.39 -3.33 -9.94
C SER A 4 18.02 -4.04 -9.90
N LEU A 5 18.05 -5.37 -9.99
CA LEU A 5 16.86 -6.22 -9.83
C LEU A 5 16.21 -6.02 -8.44
N SER A 6 17.03 -5.74 -7.41
CA SER A 6 16.59 -5.43 -6.05
C SER A 6 15.67 -4.21 -6.00
N LEU A 7 16.01 -3.13 -6.70
CA LEU A 7 15.20 -1.93 -6.71
C LEU A 7 13.84 -2.19 -7.38
N LYS A 8 13.82 -2.95 -8.49
CA LYS A 8 12.58 -3.32 -9.18
C LYS A 8 11.66 -4.15 -8.29
N LEU A 9 12.20 -5.11 -7.54
CA LEU A 9 11.41 -5.94 -6.65
C LEU A 9 10.85 -5.14 -5.47
N ILE A 10 11.67 -4.29 -4.84
CA ILE A 10 11.24 -3.42 -3.75
C ILE A 10 10.11 -2.50 -4.24
N LEU A 11 10.28 -1.86 -5.40
CA LEU A 11 9.25 -1.02 -5.99
C LEU A 11 7.97 -1.80 -6.31
N ALA A 12 8.07 -3.02 -6.84
CA ALA A 12 6.91 -3.86 -7.12
C ALA A 12 6.16 -4.24 -5.84
N PHE A 13 6.89 -4.61 -4.78
CA PHE A 13 6.30 -4.98 -3.49
C PHE A 13 5.62 -3.78 -2.81
N LEU A 14 6.28 -2.63 -2.82
CA LEU A 14 5.72 -1.37 -2.31
C LEU A 14 4.50 -0.92 -3.11
N LEU A 15 4.51 -1.10 -4.43
CA LEU A 15 3.35 -0.79 -5.28
C LEU A 15 2.15 -1.66 -4.91
N VAL A 16 2.34 -2.97 -4.78
CA VAL A 16 1.26 -3.90 -4.38
C VAL A 16 0.73 -3.55 -2.99
N ALA A 17 1.62 -3.27 -2.03
CA ALA A 17 1.23 -2.85 -0.69
C ALA A 17 0.45 -1.53 -0.71
N ALA A 18 0.93 -0.52 -1.44
CA ALA A 18 0.28 0.78 -1.56
C ALA A 18 -1.12 0.67 -2.19
N VAL A 19 -1.28 -0.14 -3.24
CA VAL A 19 -2.59 -0.38 -3.87
C VAL A 19 -3.54 -1.09 -2.92
N ALA A 20 -3.08 -2.11 -2.19
CA ALA A 20 -3.89 -2.81 -1.20
C ALA A 20 -4.33 -1.89 -0.05
N ILE A 21 -3.42 -1.08 0.48
CA ILE A 21 -3.70 -0.08 1.52
C ILE A 21 -4.71 0.96 1.02
N ALA A 22 -4.53 1.46 -0.20
CA ALA A 22 -5.46 2.43 -0.79
C ALA A 22 -6.87 1.85 -0.97
N ALA A 23 -6.97 0.59 -1.43
CA ALA A 23 -8.25 -0.11 -1.58
C ALA A 23 -8.95 -0.32 -0.23
N VAL A 24 -8.22 -0.81 0.78
CA VAL A 24 -8.75 -1.01 2.14
C VAL A 24 -9.18 0.33 2.76
N SER A 25 -8.34 1.36 2.64
CA SER A 25 -8.63 2.71 3.16
C SER A 25 -9.88 3.32 2.52
N LEU A 26 -10.05 3.14 1.21
CA LEU A 26 -11.25 3.60 0.50
C LEU A 26 -12.51 2.87 1.00
N ILE A 27 -12.46 1.55 1.09
CA ILE A 27 -13.59 0.73 1.57
C ILE A 27 -13.94 1.11 3.01
N GLN A 28 -12.94 1.21 3.89
CA GLN A 28 -13.14 1.59 5.28
C GLN A 28 -13.74 2.99 5.41
N THR A 29 -13.24 3.97 4.65
CA THR A 29 -13.78 5.34 4.66
C THR A 29 -15.24 5.37 4.22
N MET A 30 -15.60 4.60 3.18
CA MET A 30 -16.98 4.48 2.71
C MET A 30 -17.89 3.80 3.75
N GLN A 31 -17.42 2.71 4.37
CA GLN A 31 -18.18 1.98 5.39
C GLN A 31 -18.40 2.80 6.66
N VAL A 32 -17.34 3.43 7.19
CA VAL A 32 -17.41 4.27 8.39
C VAL A 32 -18.30 5.48 8.13
N GLY A 33 -18.16 6.14 6.98
CA GLY A 33 -19.00 7.29 6.63
C GLY A 33 -20.49 6.94 6.57
N LYS A 34 -20.84 5.82 5.93
CA LYS A 34 -22.23 5.35 5.88
C LYS A 34 -22.76 4.95 7.26
N ALA A 35 -22.02 4.11 7.98
CA ALA A 35 -22.43 3.63 9.30
C ALA A 35 -22.62 4.78 10.29
N LEU A 36 -21.78 5.81 10.24
CA LEU A 36 -21.88 6.96 11.12
C LEU A 36 -23.09 7.84 10.80
N ILE A 37 -23.41 8.04 9.51
CA ILE A 37 -24.63 8.76 9.09
C ILE A 37 -25.87 8.00 9.55
N ASP A 38 -25.88 6.68 9.38
CA ASP A 38 -27.01 5.84 9.76
C ASP A 38 -27.19 5.83 11.30
N ASP A 39 -26.11 5.68 12.07
CA ASP A 39 -26.11 5.73 13.54
C ASP A 39 -26.53 7.11 14.07
N SER A 40 -25.96 8.18 13.50
CA SER A 40 -26.35 9.56 13.86
C SER A 40 -27.81 9.83 13.52
N GLY A 41 -28.30 9.31 12.40
CA GLY A 41 -29.69 9.46 11.96
C GLY A 41 -30.67 8.77 12.90
N GLN A 42 -30.37 7.52 13.28
CA GLN A 42 -31.17 6.74 14.23
C GLN A 42 -31.15 7.35 15.64
N LEU A 43 -29.99 7.86 16.09
CA LEU A 43 -29.89 8.59 17.35
C LEU A 43 -30.72 9.87 17.31
N LEU A 44 -30.67 10.63 16.21
CA LEU A 44 -31.45 11.84 16.02
C LEU A 44 -32.95 11.55 16.04
N HIS A 45 -33.39 10.46 15.39
CA HIS A 45 -34.78 9.99 15.44
C HIS A 45 -35.23 9.66 16.86
N THR A 46 -34.45 8.83 17.57
CA THR A 46 -34.74 8.45 18.96
C THR A 46 -34.85 9.68 19.88
N ARG A 47 -33.96 10.66 19.68
CA ARG A 47 -34.02 11.94 20.40
C ARG A 47 -35.24 12.76 20.01
N ALA A 48 -35.59 12.83 18.73
CA ALA A 48 -36.77 13.54 18.27
C ALA A 48 -38.04 12.97 18.93
N GLU A 49 -38.14 11.65 19.03
CA GLU A 49 -39.24 11.02 19.77
C GLU A 49 -39.24 11.37 21.25
N ALA A 50 -38.07 11.39 21.89
CA ALA A 50 -37.96 11.77 23.30
C ALA A 50 -38.42 13.21 23.54
N GLU A 51 -37.96 14.15 22.71
CA GLU A 51 -38.38 15.55 22.77
C GLU A 51 -39.88 15.71 22.47
N ALA A 52 -40.42 15.00 21.48
CA ALA A 52 -41.84 15.02 21.18
C ALA A 52 -42.69 14.49 22.35
N ARG A 53 -42.21 13.45 23.05
CA ARG A 53 -42.83 12.95 24.28
C ARG A 53 -42.77 13.96 25.42
N LEU A 54 -41.67 14.72 25.57
CA LEU A 54 -41.56 15.78 26.57
C LEU A 54 -42.56 16.91 26.30
N VAL A 55 -42.66 17.38 25.05
CA VAL A 55 -43.66 18.39 24.66
C VAL A 55 -45.08 17.87 24.92
N GLY A 56 -45.37 16.62 24.57
CA GLY A 56 -46.64 15.96 24.90
C GLY A 56 -46.92 15.91 26.40
N SER A 57 -45.90 15.59 27.21
CA SER A 57 -46.02 15.54 28.67
C SER A 57 -46.31 16.91 29.30
N ILE A 58 -45.81 18.00 28.72
CA ILE A 58 -46.15 19.36 29.16
C ILE A 58 -47.64 19.62 28.94
N LEU A 59 -48.16 19.28 27.76
CA LEU A 59 -49.60 19.38 27.46
C LEU A 59 -50.44 18.53 28.42
N ASP A 60 -50.06 17.28 28.63
CA ASP A 60 -50.76 16.36 29.53
C ASP A 60 -50.79 16.89 30.97
N THR A 61 -49.69 17.47 31.43
CA THR A 61 -49.61 18.09 32.76
C THR A 61 -50.63 19.23 32.89
N GLN A 62 -50.78 20.07 31.86
CA GLN A 62 -51.75 21.17 31.87
C GLN A 62 -53.20 20.65 31.78
N ILE A 63 -53.46 19.61 30.99
CA ILE A 63 -54.78 18.97 30.93
C ILE A 63 -55.17 18.39 32.30
N LEU A 64 -54.26 17.66 32.94
CA LEU A 64 -54.49 17.10 34.28
C LEU A 64 -54.69 18.20 35.33
N ARG A 65 -53.93 19.31 35.23
CA ARG A 65 -54.13 20.48 36.09
C ARG A 65 -55.52 21.07 35.93
N LEU A 66 -55.96 21.31 34.69
CA LEU A 66 -57.31 21.79 34.42
C LEU A 66 -58.38 20.85 34.98
N ARG A 67 -58.22 19.53 34.81
CA ARG A 67 -59.13 18.54 35.40
C ARG A 67 -59.15 18.64 36.93
N GLY A 68 -57.99 18.79 37.56
CA GLY A 68 -57.89 19.00 39.00
C GLY A 68 -58.62 20.26 39.48
N ILE A 69 -58.51 21.36 38.74
CA ILE A 69 -59.23 22.60 39.01
C ILE A 69 -60.74 22.40 38.80
N ALA A 70 -61.14 21.72 37.73
CA ALA A 70 -62.53 21.43 37.42
C ALA A 70 -63.18 20.63 38.55
N LEU A 71 -62.49 19.70 39.21
CA LEU A 71 -63.05 18.92 40.34
C LEU A 71 -63.39 19.76 41.59
N ASN A 72 -63.08 21.06 41.64
CA ASN A 72 -63.42 21.94 42.76
C ASN A 72 -64.94 22.14 42.87
N SER A 73 -65.53 21.76 44.00
CA SER A 73 -66.97 21.85 44.23
C SER A 73 -67.50 23.28 44.16
N ASN A 74 -66.73 24.28 44.60
CA ASN A 74 -67.14 25.68 44.54
C ASN A 74 -67.25 26.17 43.09
N LEU A 75 -66.37 25.69 42.21
CA LEU A 75 -66.34 26.01 40.80
C LEU A 75 -67.58 25.44 40.09
N HIS A 76 -67.89 24.17 40.36
CA HIS A 76 -69.13 23.53 39.90
C HIS A 76 -70.38 24.30 40.33
N GLN A 77 -70.47 24.63 41.62
CA GLN A 77 -71.63 25.36 42.17
C GLN A 77 -71.75 26.78 41.62
N ALA A 78 -70.65 27.42 41.21
CA ALA A 78 -70.72 28.72 40.57
C ALA A 78 -71.33 28.62 39.16
N ALA A 79 -70.87 27.68 38.33
CA ALA A 79 -71.42 27.45 37.00
C ALA A 79 -72.90 27.05 37.04
N ILE A 80 -73.28 26.13 37.94
CA ILE A 80 -74.67 25.69 38.11
C ILE A 80 -75.57 26.85 38.59
N ARG A 81 -75.10 27.68 39.54
CA ARG A 81 -75.88 28.82 40.03
C ARG A 81 -76.11 29.88 38.96
N GLN A 82 -75.12 30.11 38.10
CA GLN A 82 -75.28 31.05 37.00
C GLN A 82 -76.31 30.54 35.99
N ASP A 83 -76.19 29.28 35.58
CA ASP A 83 -77.15 28.66 34.67
C ASP A 83 -78.59 28.65 35.24
N ALA A 84 -78.74 28.33 36.52
CA ALA A 84 -80.04 28.36 37.20
C ALA A 84 -80.63 29.79 37.33
N GLY A 85 -79.82 30.83 37.12
CA GLY A 85 -80.27 32.22 37.09
C GLY A 85 -81.04 32.58 35.81
N TYR A 86 -80.93 31.79 34.75
CA TYR A 86 -81.63 32.04 33.49
C TYR A 86 -83.04 31.43 33.49
N ALA A 87 -84.02 32.21 33.04
CA ALA A 87 -85.40 31.73 32.91
C ALA A 87 -85.61 30.73 31.75
N SER A 88 -84.77 30.80 30.72
CA SER A 88 -84.76 29.91 29.55
C SER A 88 -83.45 30.08 28.77
N ASP A 89 -83.14 29.16 27.85
CA ASP A 89 -81.95 29.27 26.98
C ASP A 89 -81.97 30.55 26.13
N LYS A 90 -83.16 31.01 25.70
CA LYS A 90 -83.30 32.30 25.01
C LYS A 90 -82.98 33.47 25.92
N ALA A 91 -83.43 33.43 27.18
CA ALA A 91 -83.12 34.48 28.15
C ALA A 91 -81.63 34.53 28.49
N ALA A 92 -80.95 33.37 28.51
CA ALA A 92 -79.50 33.31 28.63
C ALA A 92 -78.81 34.00 27.44
N ALA A 93 -79.17 33.64 26.21
CA ALA A 93 -78.62 34.24 25.00
C ALA A 93 -78.85 35.76 24.92
N ASP A 94 -80.06 36.23 25.25
CA ASP A 94 -80.40 37.66 25.26
C ASP A 94 -79.57 38.43 26.32
N GLN A 95 -79.38 37.84 27.51
CA GLN A 95 -78.55 38.46 28.57
C GLN A 95 -77.07 38.49 28.19
N ILE A 96 -76.52 37.39 27.65
CA ILE A 96 -75.13 37.32 27.21
C ILE A 96 -74.86 38.39 26.16
N SER A 97 -75.72 38.49 25.15
CA SER A 97 -75.61 39.52 24.10
C SER A 97 -75.65 40.95 24.65
N ALA A 98 -76.48 41.20 25.66
CA ALA A 98 -76.54 42.50 26.32
C ALA A 98 -75.28 42.81 27.15
N TYR A 99 -74.65 41.79 27.74
CA TYR A 99 -73.39 41.93 28.48
C TYR A 99 -72.20 42.09 27.54
N ASP A 100 -72.16 41.39 26.41
CA ASP A 100 -71.14 41.59 25.37
C ASP A 100 -71.12 43.00 24.81
N ALA A 101 -72.30 43.59 24.57
CA ALA A 101 -72.38 44.98 24.10
C ALA A 101 -71.82 45.99 25.13
N ARG A 102 -71.82 45.65 26.42
CA ARG A 102 -71.32 46.51 27.51
C ARG A 102 -69.86 46.23 27.85
N TRP A 103 -69.41 44.98 27.73
CA TRP A 103 -68.13 44.48 28.23
C TRP A 103 -66.91 45.30 27.80
N PRO A 104 -66.71 45.63 26.51
CA PRO A 104 -65.53 46.38 26.06
C PRO A 104 -65.48 47.83 26.57
N THR A 105 -66.63 48.40 26.94
CA THR A 105 -66.74 49.80 27.39
C THR A 105 -66.87 49.94 28.90
N ALA A 106 -67.04 48.82 29.61
CA ALA A 106 -67.17 48.79 31.05
C ALA A 106 -65.82 49.10 31.72
N ASN A 107 -65.84 49.95 32.75
CA ASN A 107 -64.63 50.24 33.51
C ASN A 107 -64.35 49.14 34.55
N ALA A 108 -63.15 49.14 35.14
CA ALA A 108 -62.72 48.12 36.11
C ALA A 108 -63.60 48.02 37.37
N ASN A 109 -64.40 49.05 37.68
CA ASN A 109 -65.31 49.08 38.83
C ASN A 109 -66.77 48.74 38.45
N ASP A 110 -67.07 48.44 37.18
CA ASP A 110 -68.42 48.03 36.77
C ASP A 110 -68.81 46.74 37.51
N PRO A 111 -70.03 46.63 38.08
CA PRO A 111 -70.54 45.42 38.71
C PRO A 111 -70.42 44.15 37.85
N LEU A 112 -70.54 44.28 36.52
CA LEU A 112 -70.37 43.17 35.59
C LEU A 112 -68.92 42.67 35.59
N ILE A 113 -67.95 43.58 35.43
CA ILE A 113 -66.52 43.26 35.42
C ILE A 113 -66.07 42.73 36.79
N THR A 114 -66.46 43.41 37.86
CA THR A 114 -66.10 42.99 39.22
C THR A 114 -66.74 41.65 39.61
N GLY A 115 -67.95 41.36 39.12
CA GLY A 115 -68.62 40.07 39.29
C GLY A 115 -67.83 38.89 38.71
N VAL A 116 -67.14 39.10 37.58
CA VAL A 116 -66.33 38.06 36.92
C VAL A 116 -64.88 38.01 37.44
N LEU A 117 -64.26 39.15 37.75
CA LEU A 117 -62.82 39.22 38.07
C LEU A 117 -62.50 39.21 39.58
N VAL A 118 -63.46 39.61 40.43
CA VAL A 118 -63.27 39.78 41.89
C VAL A 118 -64.02 38.71 42.70
N SER A 119 -64.74 37.80 42.05
CA SER A 119 -65.43 36.70 42.73
C SER A 119 -64.46 35.76 43.48
N PRO A 120 -64.92 35.00 44.49
CA PRO A 120 -64.11 33.99 45.16
C PRO A 120 -63.52 32.95 44.19
N ILE A 121 -64.27 32.60 43.12
CA ILE A 121 -63.79 31.69 42.08
C ILE A 121 -62.71 32.35 41.24
N ALA A 122 -62.86 33.62 40.87
CA ALA A 122 -61.82 34.36 40.16
C ALA A 122 -60.54 34.49 40.99
N ALA A 123 -60.66 34.65 42.31
CA ALA A 123 -59.52 34.64 43.22
C ALA A 123 -58.80 33.28 43.23
N GLU A 124 -59.54 32.17 43.23
CA GLU A 124 -58.98 30.81 43.12
C GLU A 124 -58.29 30.60 41.76
N LEU A 125 -58.94 30.96 40.64
CA LEU A 125 -58.34 30.87 39.31
C LEU A 125 -57.06 31.71 39.20
N ARG A 126 -57.03 32.91 39.78
CA ARG A 126 -55.80 33.73 39.89
C ARG A 126 -54.72 33.06 40.75
N ALA A 127 -55.10 32.40 41.84
CA ALA A 127 -54.15 31.67 42.68
C ALA A 127 -53.53 30.49 41.89
N GLN A 128 -54.34 29.73 41.15
CA GLN A 128 -53.88 28.65 40.28
C GLN A 128 -52.97 29.15 39.17
N ALA A 129 -53.32 30.26 38.49
CA ALA A 129 -52.49 30.87 37.46
C ALA A 129 -51.12 31.32 38.02
N ARG A 130 -51.06 31.78 39.27
CA ARG A 130 -49.78 32.18 39.90
C ARG A 130 -48.85 31.01 40.24
N LEU A 131 -49.36 29.78 40.30
CA LEU A 131 -48.54 28.58 40.57
C LEU A 131 -47.69 28.16 39.36
N ASP A 132 -48.06 28.59 38.14
CA ASP A 132 -47.32 28.32 36.91
C ASP A 132 -47.24 29.61 36.09
N GLN A 133 -46.07 30.22 36.02
CA GLN A 133 -45.85 31.50 35.34
C GLN A 133 -46.15 31.47 33.83
N ASN A 134 -46.29 30.27 33.26
CA ASN A 134 -46.65 30.09 31.86
C ASN A 134 -48.17 30.12 31.61
N ILE A 135 -48.99 30.09 32.66
CA ILE A 135 -50.43 30.31 32.55
C ILE A 135 -50.67 31.81 32.48
N ALA A 136 -51.01 32.30 31.29
CA ALA A 136 -51.36 33.71 31.09
C ALA A 136 -52.77 34.02 31.61
N GLU A 137 -53.70 33.09 31.45
CA GLU A 137 -55.11 33.28 31.79
C GLU A 137 -55.80 31.95 32.11
N LEU A 138 -56.71 31.97 33.08
CA LEU A 138 -57.67 30.92 33.39
C LEU A 138 -59.08 31.51 33.43
N MET A 139 -60.03 30.85 32.79
CA MET A 139 -61.43 31.27 32.81
C MET A 139 -62.39 30.09 32.88
N LEU A 140 -63.56 30.36 33.44
CA LEU A 140 -64.68 29.44 33.55
C LEU A 140 -65.92 30.07 32.91
N THR A 141 -66.58 29.28 32.07
CA THR A 141 -67.90 29.59 31.53
C THR A 141 -68.97 28.67 32.09
N ASP A 142 -70.24 29.06 31.95
CA ASP A 142 -71.38 28.16 32.14
C ASP A 142 -71.72 27.40 30.85
N ARG A 143 -72.82 26.62 30.87
CA ARG A 143 -73.26 25.81 29.71
C ARG A 143 -73.68 26.62 28.48
N HIS A 144 -73.89 27.94 28.61
CA HIS A 144 -74.23 28.85 27.51
C HIS A 144 -73.03 29.67 27.03
N GLY A 145 -71.85 29.44 27.62
CA GLY A 145 -70.63 30.17 27.28
C GLY A 145 -70.52 31.55 27.94
N ALA A 146 -71.37 31.88 28.92
CA ALA A 146 -71.22 33.12 29.67
C ALA A 146 -70.09 33.01 30.69
N LEU A 147 -69.24 34.04 30.81
CA LEU A 147 -68.18 34.05 31.81
C LEU A 147 -68.74 34.04 33.23
N VAL A 148 -68.32 33.03 34.01
CA VAL A 148 -68.62 32.87 35.44
C VAL A 148 -67.50 33.49 36.27
N ALA A 149 -66.25 33.25 35.88
CA ALA A 149 -65.07 33.78 36.54
C ALA A 149 -63.87 33.77 35.59
N ALA A 150 -62.99 34.77 35.71
CA ALA A 150 -61.74 34.82 34.96
C ALA A 150 -60.58 35.37 35.80
N SER A 151 -59.36 34.95 35.49
CA SER A 151 -58.16 35.43 36.19
C SER A 151 -57.70 36.81 35.73
N SER A 152 -58.08 37.20 34.52
CA SER A 152 -57.74 38.43 33.81
C SER A 152 -58.95 38.89 33.00
N ILE A 153 -58.94 40.15 32.57
CA ILE A 153 -59.99 40.66 31.69
C ILE A 153 -59.90 40.00 30.32
N THR A 154 -61.05 39.52 29.83
CA THR A 154 -61.22 38.90 28.51
C THR A 154 -61.64 39.93 27.48
N THR A 155 -61.56 39.59 26.20
CA THR A 155 -61.97 40.47 25.09
C THR A 155 -63.48 40.70 25.07
N ASP A 156 -64.26 39.68 25.39
CA ASP A 156 -65.72 39.61 25.39
C ASP A 156 -66.24 38.79 26.58
N TYR A 157 -67.56 38.84 26.82
CA TYR A 157 -68.22 38.17 27.95
C TYR A 157 -68.78 36.79 27.58
N GLY A 158 -69.44 36.69 26.43
CA GLY A 158 -69.88 35.45 25.80
C GLY A 158 -68.72 34.79 25.08
N GLN A 159 -68.64 33.46 25.17
CA GLN A 159 -67.56 32.66 24.56
C GLN A 159 -68.11 31.50 23.71
N ALA A 160 -69.43 31.36 23.59
CA ALA A 160 -70.03 30.19 22.93
C ALA A 160 -69.85 30.15 21.41
N ASP A 161 -69.53 31.29 20.79
CA ASP A 161 -69.21 31.42 19.37
C ASP A 161 -67.78 31.00 19.04
N GLU A 162 -66.90 30.94 20.04
CA GLU A 162 -65.51 30.54 19.87
C GLU A 162 -65.35 29.06 19.53
N GLU A 163 -64.46 28.76 18.57
CA GLU A 163 -64.17 27.39 18.15
C GLU A 163 -63.73 26.53 19.33
N TRP A 164 -62.84 27.07 20.18
CA TRP A 164 -62.30 26.34 21.32
C TRP A 164 -63.39 25.94 22.31
N TRP A 165 -64.42 26.78 22.47
CA TRP A 165 -65.52 26.53 23.40
C TRP A 165 -66.44 25.45 22.85
N GLN A 166 -66.85 25.57 21.59
CA GLN A 166 -67.72 24.60 20.92
C GLN A 166 -67.09 23.21 20.88
N ARG A 167 -65.80 23.14 20.52
CA ARG A 167 -65.04 21.89 20.51
C ARG A 167 -64.88 21.31 21.91
N ALA A 168 -64.50 22.10 22.91
CA ALA A 168 -64.36 21.60 24.27
C ALA A 168 -65.69 21.12 24.86
N ALA A 169 -66.79 21.83 24.61
CA ALA A 169 -68.13 21.43 25.07
C ALA A 169 -68.64 20.17 24.37
N ALA A 170 -68.33 19.97 23.09
CA ALA A 170 -68.77 18.80 22.32
C ALA A 170 -67.91 17.55 22.58
N ASP A 171 -66.58 17.71 22.57
CA ASP A 171 -65.62 16.59 22.62
C ASP A 171 -64.97 16.39 23.98
N GLY A 172 -65.18 17.33 24.91
CA GLY A 172 -64.64 17.30 26.27
C GLY A 172 -63.24 17.91 26.43
N LEU A 173 -62.47 18.03 25.34
CA LEU A 173 -61.13 18.60 25.31
C LEU A 173 -60.89 19.33 23.99
N PHE A 174 -60.27 20.51 24.07
CA PHE A 174 -59.74 21.23 22.93
C PHE A 174 -58.31 21.67 23.21
N ILE A 175 -57.43 21.53 22.22
CA ILE A 175 -56.08 22.06 22.20
C ILE A 175 -55.91 22.86 20.91
N GLY A 176 -55.75 24.17 21.05
CA GLY A 176 -55.57 25.09 19.92
C GLY A 176 -54.14 25.12 19.41
N SER A 177 -53.97 25.49 18.14
CA SER A 177 -52.65 25.80 17.60
C SER A 177 -52.08 27.08 18.23
N PRO A 178 -50.75 27.18 18.44
CA PRO A 178 -50.10 28.40 18.91
C PRO A 178 -50.47 29.63 18.09
N ALA A 179 -50.99 30.65 18.77
CA ALA A 179 -51.31 31.95 18.18
C ALA A 179 -50.61 33.05 18.98
N PHE A 180 -50.29 34.16 18.31
CA PHE A 180 -49.76 35.32 19.00
C PHE A 180 -50.88 35.97 19.81
N ASP A 181 -50.74 35.96 21.13
CA ASP A 181 -51.67 36.63 22.02
C ASP A 181 -51.14 38.04 22.32
N THR A 182 -51.89 39.04 21.84
CA THR A 182 -51.56 40.46 22.02
C THR A 182 -51.54 40.89 23.49
N SER A 183 -52.28 40.20 24.35
CA SER A 183 -52.39 40.53 25.78
C SER A 183 -51.17 40.06 26.57
N SER A 184 -50.65 38.86 26.27
CA SER A 184 -49.43 38.34 26.89
C SER A 184 -48.14 38.73 26.16
N GLY A 185 -48.23 39.26 24.93
CA GLY A 185 -47.07 39.62 24.12
C GLY A 185 -46.22 38.41 23.70
N SER A 186 -46.82 37.21 23.73
CA SER A 186 -46.14 35.94 23.52
C SER A 186 -47.03 34.96 22.75
N PHE A 187 -46.43 33.93 22.16
CA PHE A 187 -47.21 32.84 21.58
C PHE A 187 -47.81 31.99 22.69
N SER A 188 -49.11 31.74 22.57
CA SER A 188 -49.85 30.95 23.53
C SER A 188 -50.75 29.95 22.83
N ILE A 189 -51.07 28.88 23.54
CA ILE A 189 -52.05 27.88 23.15
C ILE A 189 -53.24 27.95 24.07
N ILE A 190 -54.40 27.61 23.52
CA ILE A 190 -55.62 27.46 24.28
C ILE A 190 -55.77 25.98 24.60
N ILE A 191 -55.92 25.65 25.89
CA ILE A 191 -56.34 24.32 26.32
C ILE A 191 -57.66 24.51 27.06
N ALA A 192 -58.71 23.85 26.60
CA ALA A 192 -60.04 23.95 27.18
C ALA A 192 -60.61 22.57 27.45
N ILE A 193 -61.28 22.40 28.59
CA ILE A 193 -61.93 21.15 28.98
C ILE A 193 -63.38 21.40 29.36
N ALA A 194 -64.27 20.46 29.03
CA ALA A 194 -65.62 20.47 29.56
C ALA A 194 -65.62 20.18 31.06
N VAL A 195 -66.43 20.95 31.79
CA VAL A 195 -66.74 20.71 33.19
C VAL A 195 -68.07 19.97 33.23
N TYR A 196 -68.11 18.80 33.87
CA TYR A 196 -69.27 17.92 33.88
C TYR A 196 -69.98 17.95 35.25
N ASP A 197 -71.30 17.87 35.23
CA ASP A 197 -72.08 17.54 36.42
C ASP A 197 -71.79 16.08 36.82
N GLN A 198 -71.23 15.88 38.02
CA GLN A 198 -70.87 14.55 38.54
C GLN A 198 -72.09 13.61 38.70
N ALA A 199 -73.30 14.17 38.86
CA ALA A 199 -74.53 13.39 39.04
C ALA A 199 -75.26 13.11 37.72
N LYS A 200 -75.19 14.04 36.75
CA LYS A 200 -75.97 13.96 35.49
C LYS A 200 -75.13 13.64 34.25
N GLY A 201 -73.81 13.80 34.32
CA GLY A 201 -72.90 13.65 33.18
C GLY A 201 -73.06 14.72 32.09
N SER A 202 -73.89 15.74 32.31
CA SER A 202 -74.07 16.85 31.37
C SER A 202 -72.97 17.90 31.54
N VAL A 203 -72.57 18.55 30.45
CA VAL A 203 -71.65 19.70 30.49
C VAL A 203 -72.34 20.87 31.19
N ILE A 204 -71.72 21.37 32.27
CA ILE A 204 -72.18 22.53 33.04
C ILE A 204 -71.41 23.80 32.72
N GLY A 205 -70.34 23.69 31.93
CA GLY A 205 -69.50 24.78 31.51
C GLY A 205 -68.19 24.31 30.89
N VAL A 206 -67.34 25.26 30.50
CA VAL A 206 -66.00 24.99 29.97
C VAL A 206 -64.97 25.76 30.77
N LEU A 207 -63.91 25.06 31.20
CA LEU A 207 -62.74 25.66 31.84
C LEU A 207 -61.61 25.76 30.81
N ARG A 208 -61.05 26.95 30.64
CA ARG A 208 -60.04 27.25 29.63
C ARG A 208 -58.82 27.90 30.24
N THR A 209 -57.64 27.53 29.73
CA THR A 209 -56.37 28.19 30.01
C THR A 209 -55.72 28.72 28.74
N THR A 210 -55.06 29.87 28.84
CA THR A 210 -54.05 30.34 27.90
C THR A 210 -52.69 29.97 28.44
N TYR A 211 -51.99 29.08 27.73
CA TYR A 211 -50.66 28.60 28.13
C TYR A 211 -49.59 29.10 27.17
N ARG A 212 -48.57 29.79 27.69
CA ARG A 212 -47.46 30.33 26.90
C ARG A 212 -46.59 29.20 26.35
N THR A 213 -46.23 29.27 25.07
CA THR A 213 -45.39 28.25 24.41
C THR A 213 -43.91 28.34 24.81
N ASP A 214 -43.54 29.37 25.57
CA ASP A 214 -42.17 29.58 26.06
C ASP A 214 -41.65 28.36 26.84
N ALA A 215 -42.49 27.73 27.67
CA ALA A 215 -42.13 26.52 28.40
C ALA A 215 -41.76 25.33 27.49
N MET A 216 -42.48 25.16 26.38
CA MET A 216 -42.24 24.07 25.42
C MET A 216 -40.97 24.34 24.61
N THR A 217 -40.79 25.58 24.17
CA THR A 217 -39.64 25.97 23.34
C THR A 217 -38.34 26.07 24.15
N LEU A 218 -38.41 26.46 25.42
CA LEU A 218 -37.26 26.45 26.33
C LEU A 218 -36.80 25.02 26.59
N GLN A 219 -37.72 24.08 26.81
CA GLN A 219 -37.39 22.66 26.96
C GLN A 219 -36.57 22.13 25.77
N LEU A 220 -36.99 22.46 24.54
CA LEU A 220 -36.27 22.08 23.31
C LEU A 220 -34.86 22.70 23.21
N THR A 221 -34.59 23.79 23.94
CA THR A 221 -33.28 24.45 23.99
C THR A 221 -32.41 23.90 25.13
N GLU A 222 -33.00 23.68 26.30
CA GLU A 222 -32.32 23.28 27.55
C GLU A 222 -31.88 21.82 27.55
N SER A 223 -32.52 20.95 26.77
CA SER A 223 -32.14 19.54 26.62
C SER A 223 -30.68 19.32 26.14
N ARG A 224 -29.90 20.39 25.88
CA ARG A 224 -28.49 20.37 25.45
C ARG A 224 -28.27 19.20 24.51
N LEU A 225 -28.91 19.29 23.34
CA LEU A 225 -28.94 18.21 22.34
C LEU A 225 -27.55 17.74 21.90
N GLY A 226 -26.47 18.41 22.32
CA GLY A 226 -25.09 18.03 22.04
C GLY A 226 -24.76 18.20 20.56
N ASP A 227 -23.49 18.40 20.26
CA ASP A 227 -22.96 18.15 18.92
C ASP A 227 -23.56 19.03 17.79
N GLY A 228 -24.07 20.23 18.12
CA GLY A 228 -24.65 21.16 17.14
C GLY A 228 -26.07 20.83 16.65
N THR A 229 -26.71 19.84 17.28
CA THR A 229 -28.11 19.49 17.03
C THR A 229 -29.04 20.62 17.47
N ARG A 230 -30.01 20.94 16.64
CA ARG A 230 -31.04 21.95 16.89
C ARG A 230 -32.43 21.33 16.75
N ALA A 231 -33.38 21.91 17.47
CA ALA A 231 -34.78 21.52 17.46
C ALA A 231 -35.64 22.68 16.95
N ASP A 232 -36.68 22.35 16.20
CA ASP A 232 -37.76 23.25 15.83
C ASP A 232 -39.10 22.54 16.12
N LEU A 233 -40.12 23.29 16.54
CA LEU A 233 -41.47 22.75 16.71
C LEU A 233 -42.29 23.03 15.45
N LEU A 234 -42.72 21.98 14.76
CA LEU A 234 -43.62 22.03 13.62
C LEU A 234 -45.07 22.02 14.13
N ILE A 235 -45.87 22.98 13.68
CA ILE A 235 -47.29 23.15 13.99
C ILE A 235 -48.02 23.24 12.66
N GLY A 236 -48.58 22.11 12.22
CA GLY A 236 -49.12 21.98 10.87
C GLY A 236 -48.01 22.20 9.83
N GLU A 237 -48.13 23.29 9.05
CA GLU A 237 -47.15 23.69 8.02
C GLU A 237 -46.19 24.79 8.48
N LYS A 238 -46.33 25.29 9.71
CA LYS A 238 -45.54 26.41 10.25
C LYS A 238 -44.53 25.92 11.28
N ILE A 239 -43.46 26.69 11.46
CA ILE A 239 -42.37 26.37 12.37
C ILE A 239 -42.29 27.42 13.48
N LEU A 240 -42.29 26.95 14.72
CA LEU A 240 -41.94 27.72 15.90
C LEU A 240 -40.52 27.35 16.32
N LYS A 241 -39.59 28.30 16.17
CA LYS A 241 -38.20 28.11 16.57
C LYS A 241 -38.04 28.32 18.08
N PRO A 242 -37.11 27.63 18.73
CA PRO A 242 -36.83 27.85 20.14
C PRO A 242 -36.40 29.30 20.42
N GLY A 243 -37.02 29.93 21.43
CA GLY A 243 -36.82 31.36 21.74
C GLY A 243 -37.36 32.32 20.67
N GLY A 244 -37.99 31.80 19.62
CA GLY A 244 -38.60 32.59 18.56
C GLY A 244 -39.93 33.19 19.00
N SER A 245 -40.14 34.47 18.68
CA SER A 245 -41.39 35.18 18.97
C SER A 245 -42.41 35.13 17.82
N ARG A 246 -42.18 34.30 16.79
CA ARG A 246 -43.07 34.19 15.62
C ARG A 246 -43.09 32.80 15.01
N LEU A 247 -44.28 32.35 14.61
CA LEU A 247 -44.42 31.27 13.63
C LEU A 247 -43.88 31.75 12.28
N SER A 248 -43.05 30.91 11.67
CA SER A 248 -42.49 31.14 10.34
C SER A 248 -42.98 30.08 9.39
N THR A 249 -43.36 30.49 8.18
CA THR A 249 -43.59 29.55 7.07
C THR A 249 -42.23 29.14 6.52
N PRO A 250 -41.92 27.83 6.44
CA PRO A 250 -40.68 27.37 5.82
C PRO A 250 -40.59 27.83 4.36
N SER A 251 -39.38 27.97 3.84
CA SER A 251 -39.19 28.18 2.40
C SER A 251 -39.71 26.97 1.61
N ALA A 252 -40.01 27.13 0.32
CA ALA A 252 -40.46 26.01 -0.50
C ALA A 252 -39.48 24.82 -0.51
N ALA A 253 -38.17 25.10 -0.43
CA ALA A 253 -37.14 24.08 -0.32
C ALA A 253 -37.18 23.37 1.05
N ASP A 254 -37.28 24.15 2.14
CA ASP A 254 -37.34 23.60 3.50
C ASP A 254 -38.64 22.79 3.72
N ALA A 255 -39.76 23.22 3.12
CA ALA A 255 -41.02 22.49 3.18
C ALA A 255 -40.91 21.11 2.54
N GLY A 256 -40.21 20.99 1.40
CA GLY A 256 -39.90 19.70 0.77
C GLY A 256 -39.12 18.78 1.70
N ALA A 257 -38.07 19.29 2.34
CA ALA A 257 -37.27 18.53 3.31
C ALA A 257 -38.10 18.04 4.51
N ILE A 258 -39.00 18.88 5.03
CA ILE A 258 -39.91 18.53 6.13
C ILE A 258 -40.89 17.43 5.72
N ILE A 259 -41.42 17.49 4.50
CA ILE A 259 -42.32 16.45 3.97
C ILE A 259 -41.57 15.13 3.82
N GLU A 260 -40.36 15.15 3.24
CA GLU A 260 -39.53 13.95 3.09
C GLU A 260 -39.18 13.31 4.43
N SER A 261 -38.89 14.11 5.46
CA SER A 261 -38.61 13.60 6.82
C SER A 261 -39.77 12.87 7.49
N ASN A 262 -40.98 12.93 6.93
CA ASN A 262 -42.12 12.15 7.41
C ASN A 262 -42.14 10.71 6.88
N SER A 263 -41.35 10.41 5.83
CA SER A 263 -41.37 9.12 5.14
C SER A 263 -40.33 8.11 5.64
N SER A 264 -39.40 8.55 6.47
CA SER A 264 -38.30 7.76 7.02
C SER A 264 -37.94 8.24 8.43
N ASP A 265 -37.30 7.38 9.23
CA ASP A 265 -36.86 7.74 10.60
C ASP A 265 -35.97 8.99 10.60
N TYR A 266 -35.10 9.08 9.60
CA TYR A 266 -34.28 10.25 9.31
C TYR A 266 -34.16 10.48 7.80
N THR A 267 -33.85 11.71 7.40
CA THR A 267 -33.56 12.08 6.01
C THR A 267 -32.33 12.97 5.94
N LEU A 268 -31.63 12.93 4.81
CA LEU A 268 -30.57 13.88 4.49
C LEU A 268 -31.10 14.86 3.44
N ALA A 269 -31.37 16.08 3.86
CA ALA A 269 -31.99 17.10 3.01
C ALA A 269 -31.31 18.45 3.21
N ASN A 270 -31.53 19.37 2.25
CA ASN A 270 -31.10 20.75 2.43
C ASN A 270 -32.16 21.49 3.25
N TYR A 271 -31.76 21.97 4.43
CA TYR A 271 -32.62 22.73 5.33
C TYR A 271 -31.88 23.96 5.85
N GLU A 272 -32.52 25.13 5.78
CA GLU A 272 -31.90 26.45 5.97
C GLU A 272 -30.68 26.69 5.05
N GLY A 273 -30.74 26.15 3.82
CA GLY A 273 -29.68 26.29 2.82
C GLY A 273 -28.43 25.44 3.06
N LEU A 274 -28.45 24.55 4.06
CA LEU A 274 -27.33 23.66 4.39
C LEU A 274 -27.74 22.19 4.30
N PRO A 275 -26.81 21.29 3.90
CA PRO A 275 -27.07 19.86 3.96
C PRO A 275 -27.12 19.39 5.41
N ARG A 276 -28.30 18.92 5.82
CA ARG A 276 -28.58 18.53 7.20
C ARG A 276 -29.13 17.11 7.27
N LEU A 277 -28.75 16.45 8.35
CA LEU A 277 -29.40 15.23 8.79
C LEU A 277 -30.60 15.64 9.64
N MET A 278 -31.79 15.15 9.30
CA MET A 278 -33.05 15.59 9.89
C MET A 278 -33.85 14.39 10.37
N ALA A 279 -34.51 14.51 11.51
CA ALA A 279 -35.47 13.53 12.00
C ALA A 279 -36.70 14.24 12.55
N ARG A 280 -37.86 13.62 12.36
CA ARG A 280 -39.15 14.18 12.74
C ARG A 280 -39.88 13.18 13.64
N ALA A 281 -40.50 13.67 14.71
CA ALA A 281 -41.37 12.86 15.55
C ALA A 281 -42.67 13.60 15.90
N PRO A 282 -43.85 12.97 15.74
CA PRO A 282 -45.13 13.61 16.03
C PRO A 282 -45.31 13.79 17.54
N VAL A 283 -45.81 14.96 17.95
CA VAL A 283 -46.22 15.22 19.33
C VAL A 283 -47.60 14.62 19.52
N ARG A 284 -47.69 13.61 20.37
CA ARG A 284 -48.94 12.94 20.73
C ARG A 284 -49.18 13.15 22.22
N PRO A 285 -50.08 14.07 22.60
CA PRO A 285 -50.56 14.15 23.97
C PRO A 285 -51.38 12.88 24.31
N THR A 286 -52.02 12.86 25.47
CA THR A 286 -52.98 11.83 25.90
C THR A 286 -53.89 11.38 24.75
N ARG A 287 -54.30 10.11 24.78
CA ARG A 287 -55.12 9.49 23.72
C ARG A 287 -56.41 10.26 23.38
N GLU A 288 -56.90 11.06 24.31
CA GLU A 288 -58.10 11.89 24.16
C GLU A 288 -57.89 13.15 23.31
N ALA A 289 -56.65 13.64 23.18
CA ALA A 289 -56.33 14.89 22.48
C ALA A 289 -56.34 14.78 20.95
N GLY A 290 -56.40 13.56 20.39
CA GLY A 290 -56.33 13.33 18.95
C GLY A 290 -54.97 13.68 18.34
N ASP A 291 -54.91 13.76 17.01
CA ASP A 291 -53.72 14.21 16.30
C ASP A 291 -53.74 15.75 16.17
N LEU A 292 -52.78 16.40 16.82
CA LEU A 292 -52.63 17.86 16.77
C LEU A 292 -51.97 18.34 15.48
N GLY A 293 -51.38 17.44 14.68
CA GLY A 293 -50.54 17.81 13.55
C GLY A 293 -49.23 18.50 13.97
N TRP A 294 -48.83 18.34 15.24
CA TRP A 294 -47.58 18.89 15.77
C TRP A 294 -46.47 17.85 15.68
N ALA A 295 -45.25 18.30 15.41
CA ALA A 295 -44.08 17.42 15.42
C ALA A 295 -42.85 18.17 15.90
N VAL A 296 -41.94 17.47 16.57
CA VAL A 296 -40.59 17.97 16.81
C VAL A 296 -39.73 17.62 15.62
N LEU A 297 -39.04 18.62 15.07
CA LEU A 297 -38.06 18.47 14.01
C LEU A 297 -36.67 18.68 14.61
N LEU A 298 -35.87 17.62 14.64
CA LEU A 298 -34.46 17.73 14.99
C LEU A 298 -33.60 17.73 13.74
N PHE A 299 -32.54 18.51 13.75
CA PHE A 299 -31.58 18.55 12.65
C PHE A 299 -30.16 18.87 13.12
N GLN A 300 -29.19 18.32 12.39
CA GLN A 300 -27.77 18.50 12.63
C GLN A 300 -27.05 18.75 11.30
N ASN A 301 -26.00 19.58 11.31
CA ASN A 301 -25.21 19.81 10.10
C ASN A 301 -24.46 18.54 9.71
N ARG A 302 -24.47 18.20 8.41
CA ARG A 302 -23.76 17.03 7.89
C ARG A 302 -22.26 17.06 8.22
N SER A 303 -21.64 18.25 8.22
CA SER A 303 -20.22 18.41 8.54
C SER A 303 -19.88 18.08 10.00
N GLU A 304 -20.80 18.38 10.92
CA GLU A 304 -20.64 18.06 12.35
C GLU A 304 -20.85 16.56 12.59
N ALA A 305 -21.89 15.98 11.98
CA ALA A 305 -22.13 14.53 12.01
C ALA A 305 -20.97 13.71 11.41
N LEU A 306 -20.20 14.29 10.49
CA LEU A 306 -19.03 13.65 9.86
C LEU A 306 -17.69 13.98 10.54
N GLU A 307 -17.65 14.80 11.59
CA GLU A 307 -16.42 15.08 12.33
C GLU A 307 -15.70 13.79 12.79
N PRO A 308 -16.40 12.77 13.33
CA PRO A 308 -15.76 11.50 13.69
C PRO A 308 -15.12 10.77 12.50
N VAL A 309 -15.63 10.94 11.27
CA VAL A 309 -15.04 10.35 10.06
C VAL A 309 -13.66 10.95 9.79
N SER A 310 -13.48 12.26 9.94
CA SER A 310 -12.18 12.91 9.76
C SER A 310 -11.13 12.44 10.77
N LYS A 311 -11.56 12.18 12.02
CA LYS A 311 -10.71 11.59 13.06
C LYS A 311 -10.35 10.14 12.70
N ALA A 312 -11.31 9.35 12.21
CA ALA A 312 -11.07 7.99 11.73
C ALA A 312 -10.12 7.94 10.52
N GLN A 313 -10.19 8.92 9.60
CA GLN A 313 -9.26 9.05 8.48
C GLN A 313 -7.82 9.28 8.94
N THR A 314 -7.61 10.12 9.96
CA THR A 314 -6.28 10.38 10.51
C THR A 314 -5.68 9.11 11.11
N SER A 315 -6.46 8.35 11.89
CA SER A 315 -6.03 7.06 12.41
C SER A 315 -5.70 6.05 11.30
N THR A 316 -6.53 5.99 10.25
CA THR A 316 -6.32 5.11 9.09
C THR A 316 -5.03 5.46 8.34
N LEU A 317 -4.71 6.75 8.17
CA LEU A 317 -3.46 7.20 7.55
C LEU A 317 -2.24 6.79 8.36
N ILE A 318 -2.30 6.90 9.69
CA ILE A 318 -1.20 6.46 10.56
C ILE A 318 -0.98 4.96 10.43
N THR A 319 -2.05 4.15 10.48
CA THR A 319 -1.96 2.70 10.30
C THR A 319 -1.44 2.34 8.90
N ALA A 320 -1.91 3.02 7.85
CA ALA A 320 -1.43 2.86 6.48
C ALA A 320 0.08 3.12 6.36
N MET A 321 0.57 4.19 6.98
CA MET A 321 2.01 4.52 7.02
C MET A 321 2.82 3.45 7.75
N ILE A 322 2.32 2.92 8.86
CA ILE A 322 2.98 1.83 9.60
C ILE A 322 3.05 0.55 8.76
N VAL A 323 1.95 0.16 8.10
CA VAL A 323 1.91 -1.01 7.23
C VAL A 323 2.85 -0.85 6.04
N LEU A 324 2.87 0.33 5.42
CA LEU A 324 3.77 0.62 4.29
C LEU A 324 5.25 0.57 4.72
N ALA A 325 5.58 1.12 5.89
CA ALA A 325 6.93 1.03 6.46
C ALA A 325 7.32 -0.43 6.74
N GLY A 326 6.42 -1.23 7.30
CA GLY A 326 6.63 -2.67 7.49
C GLY A 326 6.85 -3.41 6.16
N ALA A 327 6.06 -3.11 5.13
CA ALA A 327 6.23 -3.67 3.79
C ALA A 327 7.58 -3.27 3.17
N ALA A 328 8.07 -2.05 3.40
CA ALA A 328 9.39 -1.60 2.97
C ALA A 328 10.51 -2.42 3.64
N VAL A 329 10.41 -2.65 4.96
CA VAL A 329 11.37 -3.47 5.70
C VAL A 329 11.39 -4.90 5.17
N VAL A 330 10.21 -5.53 5.00
CA VAL A 330 10.10 -6.88 4.42
C VAL A 330 10.67 -6.95 3.01
N ALA A 331 10.44 -5.93 2.19
CA ALA A 331 10.97 -5.85 0.83
C ALA A 331 12.50 -5.76 0.80
N VAL A 332 13.10 -4.96 1.69
CA VAL A 332 14.57 -4.86 1.83
C VAL A 332 15.16 -6.18 2.33
N ILE A 333 14.58 -6.78 3.38
CA ILE A 333 15.02 -8.08 3.91
C ILE A 333 14.94 -9.15 2.81
N SER A 334 13.85 -9.18 2.04
CA SER A 334 13.68 -10.13 0.93
C SER A 334 14.71 -9.92 -0.18
N ALA A 335 15.04 -8.66 -0.49
CA ALA A 335 16.07 -8.33 -1.46
C ALA A 335 17.47 -8.81 -1.00
N GLU A 336 17.77 -8.73 0.30
CA GLU A 336 19.02 -9.24 0.85
C GLU A 336 19.06 -10.76 0.96
N LEU A 337 17.97 -11.41 1.37
CA LEU A 337 17.91 -12.86 1.56
C LEU A 337 17.84 -13.63 0.24
N ILE A 338 17.15 -13.12 -0.77
CA ILE A 338 16.88 -13.86 -2.01
C ILE A 338 17.73 -13.36 -3.18
N ILE A 339 17.74 -12.05 -3.44
CA ILE A 339 18.35 -11.50 -4.66
C ILE A 339 19.88 -11.46 -4.56
N ALA A 340 20.42 -11.11 -3.39
CA ALA A 340 21.87 -10.98 -3.23
C ALA A 340 22.62 -12.31 -3.46
N PRO A 341 22.18 -13.47 -2.92
CA PRO A 341 22.80 -14.77 -3.23
C PRO A 341 22.69 -15.16 -4.70
N ILE A 342 21.51 -14.96 -5.33
CA ILE A 342 21.31 -15.27 -6.75
C ILE A 342 22.29 -14.46 -7.61
N ARG A 343 22.44 -13.16 -7.33
CA ARG A 343 23.39 -12.29 -8.06
C ARG A 343 24.83 -12.77 -7.90
N ARG A 344 25.22 -13.31 -6.74
CA ARG A 344 26.57 -13.88 -6.54
C ARG A 344 26.78 -15.12 -7.40
N ILE A 345 25.80 -16.02 -7.45
CA ILE A 345 25.83 -17.20 -8.32
C ILE A 345 25.96 -16.77 -9.79
N THR A 346 25.16 -15.79 -10.23
CA THR A 346 25.24 -15.26 -11.60
C THR A 346 26.61 -14.68 -11.93
N LEU A 347 27.19 -13.87 -11.03
CA LEU A 347 28.51 -13.28 -11.25
C LEU A 347 29.63 -14.32 -11.24
N ALA A 348 29.55 -15.34 -10.38
CA ALA A 348 30.49 -16.46 -10.39
C ALA A 348 30.39 -17.23 -11.72
N ALA A 349 29.18 -17.44 -12.22
CA ALA A 349 28.96 -18.08 -13.51
C ALA A 349 29.52 -17.31 -14.69
N GLU A 350 29.34 -15.99 -14.72
CA GLU A 350 29.93 -15.13 -15.75
C GLU A 350 31.46 -15.20 -15.75
N ARG A 351 32.11 -15.27 -14.57
CA ARG A 351 33.58 -15.38 -14.47
C ARG A 351 34.12 -16.73 -14.90
N ILE A 352 33.45 -17.82 -14.49
CA ILE A 352 33.80 -19.18 -14.92
C ILE A 352 33.65 -19.30 -16.44
N ALA A 353 32.58 -18.74 -17.01
CA ALA A 353 32.38 -18.71 -18.46
C ALA A 353 33.45 -17.88 -19.19
N ALA A 354 34.02 -16.86 -18.53
CA ALA A 354 35.14 -16.08 -19.04
C ALA A 354 36.52 -16.78 -18.90
N GLY A 355 36.56 -18.02 -18.36
CA GLY A 355 37.77 -18.83 -18.23
C GLY A 355 38.42 -18.82 -16.85
N ASP A 356 37.92 -18.04 -15.89
CA ASP A 356 38.40 -18.09 -14.50
C ASP A 356 37.65 -19.18 -13.71
N LEU A 357 38.13 -20.41 -13.86
CA LEU A 357 37.58 -21.60 -13.22
C LEU A 357 37.92 -21.70 -11.72
N THR A 358 38.71 -20.77 -11.16
CA THR A 358 39.04 -20.77 -9.73
C THR A 358 37.92 -20.15 -8.88
N GLN A 359 37.00 -19.42 -9.51
CA GLN A 359 35.89 -18.78 -8.82
C GLN A 359 34.93 -19.82 -8.25
N ARG A 360 34.46 -19.56 -7.03
CA ARG A 360 33.41 -20.31 -6.35
C ARG A 360 32.40 -19.32 -5.78
N VAL A 361 31.14 -19.75 -5.65
CA VAL A 361 30.07 -18.91 -5.10
C VAL A 361 30.36 -18.60 -3.63
N GLY A 362 30.68 -19.62 -2.84
CA GLY A 362 30.95 -19.51 -1.41
C GLY A 362 29.75 -19.05 -0.56
N ARG A 363 29.80 -19.31 0.75
CA ARG A 363 28.70 -19.11 1.73
C ARG A 363 27.36 -19.71 1.29
N TYR A 364 27.04 -20.86 1.85
CA TYR A 364 25.82 -21.58 1.52
C TYR A 364 24.68 -21.22 2.49
N SER A 365 23.52 -20.86 1.92
CA SER A 365 22.27 -20.90 2.68
C SER A 365 21.85 -22.35 2.94
N ALA A 366 20.97 -22.56 3.91
CA ALA A 366 20.40 -23.88 4.23
C ALA A 366 19.17 -24.23 3.36
N ASP A 367 18.85 -23.41 2.37
CA ASP A 367 17.67 -23.50 1.50
C ASP A 367 18.00 -24.02 0.08
N GLU A 368 17.01 -23.91 -0.82
CA GLU A 368 17.10 -24.18 -2.26
C GLU A 368 18.23 -23.40 -2.94
N ILE A 369 18.44 -22.14 -2.56
CA ILE A 369 19.47 -21.28 -3.15
C ILE A 369 20.86 -21.78 -2.74
N GLY A 370 20.99 -22.23 -1.49
CA GLY A 370 22.19 -22.92 -1.03
C GLY A 370 22.47 -24.24 -1.75
N ARG A 371 21.44 -25.03 -2.04
CA ARG A 371 21.58 -26.23 -2.89
C ARG A 371 22.07 -25.88 -4.29
N LEU A 372 21.50 -24.85 -4.91
CA LEU A 372 21.93 -24.37 -6.22
C LEU A 372 23.40 -23.92 -6.21
N ALA A 373 23.82 -23.14 -5.21
CA ALA A 373 25.19 -22.69 -5.06
C ALA A 373 26.19 -23.86 -4.95
N ARG A 374 25.86 -24.90 -4.15
CA ARG A 374 26.69 -26.11 -4.05
C ARG A 374 26.79 -26.88 -5.36
N GLY A 375 25.67 -27.07 -6.05
CA GLY A 375 25.66 -27.73 -7.36
C GLY A 375 26.50 -26.96 -8.39
N PHE A 376 26.45 -25.63 -8.34
CA PHE A 376 27.24 -24.76 -9.19
C PHE A 376 28.75 -24.88 -8.90
N ASP A 377 29.16 -24.87 -7.63
CA ASP A 377 30.55 -25.06 -7.22
C ASP A 377 31.09 -26.46 -7.57
N GLN A 378 30.24 -27.48 -7.49
CA GLN A 378 30.60 -28.85 -7.89
C GLN A 378 30.84 -28.94 -9.41
N MET A 379 29.99 -28.31 -10.23
CA MET A 379 30.19 -28.21 -11.67
C MET A 379 31.50 -27.46 -12.00
N ALA A 380 31.79 -26.35 -11.31
CA ALA A 380 33.03 -25.59 -11.47
C ALA A 380 34.28 -26.45 -11.20
N THR A 381 34.25 -27.26 -10.13
CA THR A 381 35.33 -28.20 -9.80
C THR A 381 35.49 -29.27 -10.86
N SER A 382 34.40 -29.92 -11.30
CA SER A 382 34.49 -30.92 -12.36
C SER A 382 35.01 -30.35 -13.70
N LEU A 383 34.71 -29.09 -14.00
CA LEU A 383 35.24 -28.42 -15.19
C LEU A 383 36.74 -28.13 -15.06
N GLN A 384 37.18 -27.61 -13.91
CA GLN A 384 38.59 -27.39 -13.61
C GLN A 384 39.40 -28.70 -13.71
N GLU A 385 38.95 -29.77 -13.04
CA GLU A 385 39.62 -31.07 -13.08
C GLU A 385 39.74 -31.64 -14.50
N ARG A 386 38.71 -31.46 -15.33
CA ARG A 386 38.74 -31.91 -16.73
C ARG A 386 39.76 -31.12 -17.55
N ILE A 387 39.79 -29.80 -17.42
CA ILE A 387 40.74 -28.96 -18.17
C ILE A 387 42.18 -29.23 -17.71
N ASP A 388 42.42 -29.37 -16.40
CA ASP A 388 43.74 -29.70 -15.87
C ASP A 388 44.21 -31.08 -16.33
N ALA A 389 43.31 -32.07 -16.34
CA ALA A 389 43.61 -33.40 -16.86
C ALA A 389 43.92 -33.38 -18.37
N GLU A 390 43.22 -32.56 -19.15
CA GLU A 390 43.49 -32.38 -20.57
C GLU A 390 44.86 -31.72 -20.80
N HIS A 391 45.19 -30.67 -20.04
CA HIS A 391 46.50 -30.01 -20.09
C HIS A 391 47.63 -30.95 -19.67
N ALA A 392 47.46 -31.74 -18.61
CA ALA A 392 48.44 -32.73 -18.18
C ALA A 392 48.65 -33.81 -19.25
N ALA A 393 47.57 -34.30 -19.87
CA ALA A 393 47.65 -35.26 -20.97
C ALA A 393 48.33 -34.68 -22.22
N GLN A 394 48.12 -33.40 -22.52
CA GLN A 394 48.81 -32.71 -23.61
C GLN A 394 50.31 -32.55 -23.32
N ASN A 395 50.68 -32.14 -22.11
CA ASN A 395 52.08 -32.02 -21.71
C ASN A 395 52.80 -33.37 -21.76
N GLU A 396 52.16 -34.43 -21.26
CA GLU A 396 52.72 -35.79 -21.33
C GLU A 396 52.93 -36.24 -22.79
N ARG A 397 51.96 -35.98 -23.67
CA ARG A 397 52.10 -36.25 -25.12
C ARG A 397 53.28 -35.50 -25.72
N MET A 398 53.49 -34.24 -25.33
CA MET A 398 54.61 -33.44 -25.80
C MET A 398 55.96 -34.01 -25.33
N HIS A 399 56.06 -34.43 -24.06
CA HIS A 399 57.25 -35.07 -23.51
C HIS A 399 57.58 -36.40 -24.22
N ILE A 400 56.56 -37.24 -24.47
CA ILE A 400 56.75 -38.50 -25.19
C ILE A 400 57.21 -38.26 -26.63
N GLN A 401 56.65 -37.26 -27.32
CA GLN A 401 57.09 -36.89 -28.67
C GLN A 401 58.55 -36.45 -28.70
N GLN A 402 58.98 -35.65 -27.70
CA GLN A 402 60.37 -35.19 -27.64
C GLN A 402 61.35 -36.35 -27.40
N ALA A 403 61.04 -37.26 -26.47
CA ALA A 403 61.88 -38.44 -26.22
C ALA A 403 61.99 -39.38 -27.44
N MET A 404 60.94 -39.45 -28.28
CA MET A 404 60.96 -40.21 -29.52
C MET A 404 61.92 -39.62 -30.57
N ILE A 405 62.00 -38.28 -30.64
CA ILE A 405 62.91 -37.57 -31.55
C ILE A 405 64.36 -37.80 -31.12
N ASP A 406 64.67 -37.63 -29.83
CA ASP A 406 66.03 -37.81 -29.30
C ASP A 406 66.56 -39.26 -29.47
N ALA A 407 65.66 -40.25 -29.46
CA ALA A 407 66.00 -41.65 -29.70
C ALA A 407 66.35 -41.96 -31.17
N GLN A 408 65.89 -41.14 -32.13
CA GLN A 408 66.21 -41.33 -33.55
C GLN A 408 67.64 -40.86 -33.90
N ASP A 409 68.19 -39.90 -33.16
CA ASP A 409 69.51 -39.31 -33.46
C ASP A 409 70.71 -40.21 -33.13
N HIS A 410 70.56 -41.21 -32.24
CA HIS A 410 71.66 -42.08 -31.80
C HIS A 410 72.10 -43.17 -32.81
N ARG A 411 71.53 -43.25 -34.01
CA ARG A 411 71.78 -44.36 -34.96
C ARG A 411 72.78 -44.07 -36.08
N ILE A 412 73.41 -42.90 -36.12
CA ILE A 412 74.26 -42.46 -37.26
C ILE A 412 75.79 -42.46 -36.96
N GLU A 413 76.25 -42.67 -35.72
CA GLU A 413 77.68 -42.45 -35.37
C GLU A 413 78.61 -43.68 -35.34
N GLU A 414 78.17 -44.90 -35.67
CA GLU A 414 78.95 -46.13 -35.42
C GLU A 414 79.70 -46.79 -36.62
N LEU A 415 79.87 -46.16 -37.80
CA LEU A 415 80.56 -46.83 -38.94
C LEU A 415 81.62 -45.98 -39.67
N SER A 416 82.81 -46.59 -39.86
CA SER A 416 84.01 -46.23 -40.67
C SER A 416 85.08 -45.38 -39.96
N ILE A 417 86.35 -45.79 -39.83
CA ILE A 417 87.34 -46.10 -40.90
C ILE A 417 88.31 -47.23 -40.45
N PRO A 418 88.35 -48.41 -41.07
CA PRO A 418 89.37 -49.43 -40.80
C PRO A 418 90.57 -49.35 -41.77
N THR A 419 91.80 -49.45 -41.26
CA THR A 419 93.00 -49.75 -42.06
C THR A 419 92.98 -51.23 -42.46
N ILE A 420 93.23 -51.53 -43.74
CA ILE A 420 93.17 -52.89 -44.29
C ILE A 420 94.60 -53.39 -44.51
N PRO A 421 95.08 -54.45 -43.84
CA PRO A 421 96.40 -55.02 -44.10
C PRO A 421 96.41 -55.83 -45.40
N LEU A 422 97.41 -55.62 -46.27
CA LEU A 422 97.57 -56.32 -47.56
C LEU A 422 98.75 -57.30 -47.59
N GLY A 423 99.40 -57.55 -46.45
CA GLY A 423 100.54 -58.46 -46.32
C GLY A 423 101.25 -58.28 -44.98
N HIS A 424 102.48 -58.81 -44.86
CA HIS A 424 103.25 -58.73 -43.61
C HIS A 424 103.79 -57.32 -43.30
N ASP A 425 103.87 -56.41 -44.29
CA ASP A 425 104.47 -55.09 -44.15
C ASP A 425 103.77 -53.98 -44.95
N THR A 426 102.59 -54.25 -45.52
CA THR A 426 101.82 -53.30 -46.35
C THR A 426 100.44 -53.02 -45.77
N LEU A 427 100.09 -51.75 -45.60
CA LEU A 427 98.77 -51.28 -45.17
C LEU A 427 98.08 -50.51 -46.30
N LEU A 428 96.78 -50.73 -46.46
CA LEU A 428 95.89 -49.97 -47.35
C LEU A 428 94.92 -49.16 -46.51
N LEU A 429 94.83 -47.85 -46.77
CA LEU A 429 93.75 -47.02 -46.27
C LEU A 429 92.88 -46.55 -47.44
N PRO A 430 91.66 -47.11 -47.60
CA PRO A 430 90.71 -46.60 -48.58
C PRO A 430 89.98 -45.38 -48.01
N LEU A 431 90.02 -44.26 -48.74
CA LEU A 431 89.23 -43.07 -48.43
C LEU A 431 88.01 -43.01 -49.35
N ILE A 432 86.81 -43.18 -48.78
CA ILE A 432 85.54 -43.26 -49.52
C ILE A 432 84.58 -42.17 -49.05
N GLY A 433 83.95 -41.50 -50.02
CA GLY A 433 82.92 -40.48 -49.80
C GLY A 433 83.49 -39.08 -49.58
N SER A 434 82.67 -38.19 -49.01
CA SER A 434 83.11 -36.88 -48.55
C SER A 434 83.83 -37.01 -47.20
N ILE A 435 84.91 -36.27 -47.04
CA ILE A 435 85.71 -36.26 -45.81
C ILE A 435 85.72 -34.83 -45.27
N ASP A 436 85.33 -34.66 -44.02
CA ASP A 436 85.39 -33.38 -43.31
C ASP A 436 86.66 -33.28 -42.47
N GLN A 437 86.94 -32.08 -41.95
CA GLN A 437 88.13 -31.81 -41.14
C GLN A 437 88.25 -32.75 -39.93
N ARG A 438 87.16 -32.96 -39.20
CA ARG A 438 87.13 -33.85 -38.02
C ARG A 438 87.45 -35.31 -38.39
N ARG A 439 86.99 -35.78 -39.55
CA ARG A 439 87.30 -37.12 -40.05
C ARG A 439 88.75 -37.22 -40.55
N ALA A 440 89.31 -36.19 -41.17
CA ALA A 440 90.71 -36.13 -41.59
C ALA A 440 91.70 -36.17 -40.42
N GLU A 441 91.42 -35.44 -39.34
CA GLU A 441 92.22 -35.47 -38.11
C GLU A 441 92.24 -36.85 -37.45
N ARG A 442 91.10 -37.54 -37.45
CA ARG A 442 91.03 -38.94 -36.98
C ARG A 442 91.86 -39.87 -37.88
N VAL A 443 91.81 -39.70 -39.21
CA VAL A 443 92.65 -40.47 -40.14
C VAL A 443 94.14 -40.29 -39.81
N LEU A 444 94.60 -39.06 -39.60
CA LEU A 444 95.97 -38.77 -39.19
C LEU A 444 96.36 -39.53 -37.91
N HIS A 445 95.55 -39.43 -36.86
CA HIS A 445 95.82 -40.09 -35.58
C HIS A 445 95.82 -41.62 -35.69
N THR A 446 94.85 -42.20 -36.38
CA THR A 446 94.74 -43.65 -36.55
C THR A 446 95.86 -44.21 -37.44
N LEU A 447 96.20 -43.53 -38.54
CA LEU A 447 97.27 -43.97 -39.44
C LEU A 447 98.65 -44.01 -38.77
N LEU A 448 99.02 -42.95 -38.04
CA LEU A 448 100.31 -42.90 -37.35
C LEU A 448 100.40 -43.98 -36.27
N ALA A 449 99.30 -44.24 -35.55
CA ALA A 449 99.22 -45.32 -34.57
C ALA A 449 99.33 -46.71 -35.23
N ASP A 450 98.58 -46.97 -36.30
CA ASP A 450 98.56 -48.27 -36.98
C ASP A 450 99.90 -48.60 -37.66
N VAL A 451 100.55 -47.62 -38.30
CA VAL A 451 101.87 -47.81 -38.93
C VAL A 451 102.92 -48.16 -37.88
N HIS A 452 102.89 -47.47 -36.73
CA HIS A 452 103.84 -47.74 -35.63
C HIS A 452 103.61 -49.13 -35.01
N VAL A 453 102.37 -49.46 -34.65
CA VAL A 453 102.03 -50.73 -34.00
C VAL A 453 102.28 -51.92 -34.91
N ARG A 454 101.94 -51.81 -36.20
CA ARG A 454 102.04 -52.91 -37.15
C ARG A 454 103.39 -52.98 -37.87
N ARG A 455 104.28 -52.00 -37.63
CA ARG A 455 105.59 -51.86 -38.31
C ARG A 455 105.49 -51.97 -39.84
N ALA A 456 104.46 -51.36 -40.41
CA ALA A 456 104.28 -51.36 -41.84
C ALA A 456 105.42 -50.60 -42.51
N ARG A 457 106.00 -51.18 -43.56
CA ARG A 457 107.03 -50.54 -44.38
C ARG A 457 106.43 -49.79 -45.56
N ILE A 458 105.21 -50.15 -45.95
CA ILE A 458 104.50 -49.56 -47.08
C ILE A 458 103.09 -49.17 -46.64
N LEU A 459 102.70 -47.92 -46.90
CA LEU A 459 101.32 -47.46 -46.78
C LEU A 459 100.81 -47.06 -48.16
N ILE A 460 99.73 -47.71 -48.58
CA ILE A 460 98.97 -47.34 -49.77
C ILE A 460 97.77 -46.51 -49.32
N LEU A 461 97.72 -45.26 -49.76
CA LEU A 461 96.58 -44.39 -49.55
C LEU A 461 95.75 -44.36 -50.83
N ASP A 462 94.59 -45.02 -50.79
CA ASP A 462 93.69 -45.11 -51.94
C ASP A 462 92.67 -43.98 -51.91
N LEU A 463 92.83 -43.03 -52.82
CA LEU A 463 92.01 -41.83 -52.95
C LEU A 463 90.91 -41.99 -54.01
N SER A 464 90.78 -43.16 -54.63
CA SER A 464 89.85 -43.41 -55.75
C SER A 464 88.38 -43.15 -55.39
N GLY A 465 88.02 -43.27 -54.11
CA GLY A 465 86.65 -43.15 -53.60
C GLY A 465 86.25 -41.77 -53.10
N LEU A 466 87.16 -40.79 -53.10
CA LEU A 466 86.90 -39.46 -52.55
C LEU A 466 86.12 -38.56 -53.52
N ARG A 467 85.16 -37.81 -52.97
CA ARG A 467 84.38 -36.80 -53.67
C ARG A 467 84.31 -35.56 -52.80
N ASP A 468 84.40 -34.37 -53.41
CA ASP A 468 84.29 -33.08 -52.73
C ASP A 468 85.27 -32.93 -51.54
N VAL A 469 86.56 -32.80 -51.85
CA VAL A 469 87.62 -32.64 -50.86
C VAL A 469 88.09 -31.19 -50.82
N ASP A 470 87.97 -30.57 -49.65
CA ASP A 470 88.41 -29.20 -49.40
C ASP A 470 89.94 -29.11 -49.18
N GLY A 471 90.52 -27.94 -49.46
CA GLY A 471 91.97 -27.73 -49.38
C GLY A 471 92.56 -27.98 -47.98
N GLU A 472 91.83 -27.65 -46.92
CA GLU A 472 92.23 -27.94 -45.53
C GLU A 472 92.33 -29.44 -45.26
N VAL A 473 91.42 -30.24 -45.83
CA VAL A 473 91.44 -31.70 -45.67
C VAL A 473 92.59 -32.33 -46.45
N VAL A 474 92.88 -31.84 -47.66
CA VAL A 474 94.06 -32.27 -48.44
C VAL A 474 95.34 -32.01 -47.65
N ALA A 475 95.47 -30.85 -47.01
CA ALA A 475 96.64 -30.53 -46.18
C ALA A 475 96.82 -31.51 -45.01
N VAL A 476 95.74 -31.85 -44.30
CA VAL A 476 95.79 -32.81 -43.17
C VAL A 476 96.14 -34.23 -43.65
N LEU A 477 95.62 -34.68 -44.80
CA LEU A 477 95.95 -35.99 -45.37
C LEU A 477 97.42 -36.06 -45.84
N MET A 478 97.95 -34.99 -46.43
CA MET A 478 99.36 -34.92 -46.83
C MET A 478 100.29 -34.80 -45.62
N GLN A 479 99.85 -34.16 -44.54
CA GLN A 479 100.54 -34.19 -43.25
C GLN A 479 100.60 -35.60 -42.67
N ALA A 480 99.53 -36.39 -42.81
CA ALA A 480 99.53 -37.80 -42.43
C ALA A 480 100.53 -38.63 -43.24
N ALA A 481 100.53 -38.48 -44.57
CA ALA A 481 101.51 -39.13 -45.44
C ALA A 481 102.96 -38.76 -45.06
N SER A 482 103.22 -37.48 -44.75
CA SER A 482 104.54 -37.01 -44.33
C SER A 482 104.95 -37.57 -42.96
N GLY A 483 104.02 -37.61 -42.00
CA GLY A 483 104.25 -38.21 -40.69
C GLY A 483 104.57 -39.71 -40.78
N VAL A 484 103.91 -40.45 -41.67
CA VAL A 484 104.19 -41.87 -41.94
C VAL A 484 105.58 -42.07 -42.54
N ARG A 485 106.03 -41.17 -43.43
CA ARG A 485 107.41 -41.19 -43.96
C ARG A 485 108.46 -40.95 -42.86
N LEU A 486 108.19 -40.06 -41.91
CA LEU A 486 109.07 -39.84 -40.76
C LEU A 486 109.17 -41.07 -39.84
N LEU A 487 108.13 -41.91 -39.81
CA LEU A 487 108.15 -43.20 -39.12
C LEU A 487 108.91 -44.30 -39.90
N GLY A 488 109.50 -43.98 -41.06
CA GLY A 488 110.32 -44.89 -41.85
C GLY A 488 109.54 -45.77 -42.82
N ALA A 489 108.24 -45.51 -43.04
CA ALA A 489 107.41 -46.22 -44.00
C ALA A 489 107.32 -45.46 -45.33
N ARG A 490 107.39 -46.19 -46.44
CA ARG A 490 107.20 -45.66 -47.79
C ARG A 490 105.71 -45.46 -48.05
N VAL A 491 105.31 -44.24 -48.40
CA VAL A 491 103.91 -43.92 -48.75
C VAL A 491 103.74 -43.96 -50.25
N VAL A 492 102.61 -44.50 -50.70
CA VAL A 492 102.22 -44.59 -52.11
C VAL A 492 100.80 -44.08 -52.25
N LEU A 493 100.57 -43.18 -53.21
CA LEU A 493 99.25 -42.63 -53.49
C LEU A 493 98.65 -43.34 -54.70
N VAL A 494 97.38 -43.73 -54.57
CA VAL A 494 96.65 -44.42 -55.63
C VAL A 494 95.37 -43.66 -55.96
N GLY A 495 95.05 -43.58 -57.25
CA GLY A 495 93.73 -43.16 -57.70
C GLY A 495 93.44 -41.67 -57.52
N ILE A 496 94.46 -40.81 -57.65
CA ILE A 496 94.30 -39.35 -57.56
C ILE A 496 93.39 -38.86 -58.70
N GLY A 497 92.20 -38.38 -58.35
CA GLY A 497 91.25 -37.79 -59.30
C GLY A 497 91.63 -36.37 -59.73
N SER A 498 91.01 -35.87 -60.80
CA SER A 498 91.32 -34.55 -61.38
C SER A 498 91.13 -33.37 -60.42
N GLN A 499 90.16 -33.45 -59.51
CA GLN A 499 89.91 -32.40 -58.52
C GLN A 499 90.97 -32.38 -57.42
N THR A 500 91.30 -33.54 -56.84
CA THR A 500 92.37 -33.66 -55.83
C THR A 500 93.74 -33.31 -56.40
N ALA A 501 94.02 -33.70 -57.64
CA ALA A 501 95.24 -33.30 -58.35
C ALA A 501 95.34 -31.78 -58.50
N ARG A 502 94.23 -31.11 -58.87
CA ARG A 502 94.18 -29.66 -58.98
C ARG A 502 94.41 -28.98 -57.63
N THR A 503 93.77 -29.46 -56.57
CA THR A 503 93.95 -28.91 -55.21
C THR A 503 95.39 -29.07 -54.70
N LEU A 504 96.06 -30.20 -54.98
CA LEU A 504 97.47 -30.40 -54.62
C LEU A 504 98.40 -29.40 -55.33
N VAL A 505 98.11 -29.09 -56.60
CA VAL A 505 98.84 -28.07 -57.37
C VAL A 505 98.54 -26.66 -56.86
N ASP A 506 97.27 -26.34 -56.61
CA ASP A 506 96.84 -25.02 -56.12
C ASP A 506 97.43 -24.69 -54.74
N LEU A 507 97.62 -25.71 -53.89
CA LEU A 507 98.24 -25.58 -52.56
C LEU A 507 99.78 -25.65 -52.59
N ASN A 508 100.40 -25.83 -53.76
CA ASN A 508 101.83 -25.94 -53.95
C ASN A 508 102.49 -27.02 -53.06
N ILE A 509 101.81 -28.16 -52.90
CA ILE A 509 102.27 -29.29 -52.09
C ILE A 509 103.21 -30.15 -52.92
N ASP A 510 104.45 -30.31 -52.44
CA ASP A 510 105.45 -31.15 -53.10
C ASP A 510 105.20 -32.63 -52.81
N ILE A 511 104.91 -33.38 -53.87
CA ILE A 511 104.72 -34.83 -53.85
C ILE A 511 105.72 -35.57 -54.75
N ALA A 512 106.79 -34.91 -55.21
CA ALA A 512 107.77 -35.49 -56.13
C ALA A 512 108.43 -36.78 -55.58
N ASP A 513 108.56 -36.88 -54.26
CA ASP A 513 109.13 -38.04 -53.56
C ASP A 513 108.10 -39.13 -53.18
N ILE A 514 106.83 -38.96 -53.57
CA ILE A 514 105.75 -39.91 -53.27
C ILE A 514 105.31 -40.58 -54.58
N PRO A 515 105.58 -41.89 -54.76
CA PRO A 515 105.13 -42.60 -55.95
C PRO A 515 103.61 -42.53 -56.08
N THR A 516 103.14 -42.25 -57.30
CA THR A 516 101.71 -42.16 -57.62
C THR A 516 101.35 -43.17 -58.71
N TYR A 517 100.23 -43.86 -58.50
CA TYR A 517 99.72 -44.86 -59.44
C TYR A 517 98.24 -44.60 -59.75
N ALA A 518 97.82 -44.89 -60.98
CA ALA A 518 96.45 -44.69 -61.40
C ALA A 518 95.48 -45.69 -60.76
N ARG A 519 95.91 -46.94 -60.53
CA ARG A 519 95.12 -47.99 -59.89
C ARG A 519 95.91 -48.70 -58.80
N LEU A 520 95.18 -49.27 -57.83
CA LEU A 520 95.77 -50.00 -56.71
C LEU A 520 96.57 -51.22 -57.18
N GLN A 521 96.11 -51.89 -58.24
CA GLN A 521 96.80 -53.01 -58.85
C GLN A 521 98.20 -52.61 -59.35
N ASP A 522 98.31 -51.45 -60.02
CA ASP A 522 99.58 -50.95 -60.57
C ASP A 522 100.61 -50.70 -59.45
N ALA A 523 100.15 -50.18 -58.30
CA ALA A 523 101.00 -49.97 -57.13
C ALA A 523 101.47 -51.29 -56.51
N LEU A 524 100.60 -52.30 -56.42
CA LEU A 524 100.95 -53.59 -55.83
C LEU A 524 101.93 -54.40 -56.72
N ASP A 525 101.76 -54.33 -58.03
CA ASP A 525 102.62 -55.05 -58.99
C ASP A 525 104.06 -54.50 -58.99
N GLU A 526 104.26 -53.20 -58.73
CA GLU A 526 105.59 -52.57 -58.68
C GLU A 526 106.28 -52.67 -57.30
N LEU A 527 105.49 -52.90 -56.24
CA LEU A 527 106.00 -53.05 -54.86
C LEU A 527 106.23 -54.51 -54.46
N GLY A 528 105.65 -55.47 -55.19
CA GLY A 528 105.73 -56.91 -54.93
C GLY A 528 106.72 -57.70 -55.81
N GLY A 529 107.58 -57.01 -56.58
CA GLY A 529 108.61 -57.59 -57.45
C GLY A 529 109.98 -57.76 -56.80
#